data_AF-A0A1H7MU38-F1
#
_entry.id   AF-A0A1H7MU38-F1
#
_cell.length_a   1.000
_cell.length_b   1.000
_cell.length_c   1.000
_cell.angle_alpha   90.00
_cell.angle_beta   90.00
_cell.angle_gamma   90.00
#
_symmetry.space_group_name_H-M   'P 1'
#
loop_
_entity.id
_entity.type
_entity.pdbx_description
1 polymer ?
#
loop_
_entity_poly.entity_id
_entity_poly.type
_entity_poly.pdbx_seq_one_letter_code
_entity_poly.pdbx_strand_id
1 'polypeptide(L)' 'MSQPVSELGYEAARDELADVVKMLEQGGLDLDHSLALWERGEALAKRCEEHLAGARARVEKALSHADDEGDPR' A
#
# COMPACT_ATOMS: atom_id res chain seq x y z
N MET A 1 -17.12 -3.03 12.33
CA MET A 1 -16.62 -1.75 11.81
C MET A 1 -15.22 -2.00 11.32
N SER A 2 -14.98 -2.00 10.00
CA SER A 2 -13.64 -2.19 9.48
C SER A 2 -12.79 -0.95 9.76
N GLN A 3 -11.50 -1.12 10.05
CA GLN A 3 -10.60 0.01 10.30
C GLN A 3 -10.48 0.89 9.04
N PRO A 4 -10.31 2.22 9.21
CA PRO A 4 -10.00 3.12 8.12
C PRO A 4 -8.70 2.71 7.44
N VAL A 5 -8.68 2.65 6.11
CA VAL A 5 -7.49 2.25 5.33
C VAL A 5 -6.29 3.17 5.63
N SER A 6 -6.54 4.44 5.92
CA SER A 6 -5.52 5.43 6.32
C SER A 6 -4.78 5.09 7.62
N GLU A 7 -5.34 4.22 8.46
CA GLU A 7 -4.74 3.80 9.73
C GLU A 7 -3.95 2.48 9.60
N LEU A 8 -4.09 1.77 8.49
CA LEU A 8 -3.45 0.47 8.29
C LEU A 8 -1.93 0.61 8.07
N GLY A 9 -1.17 -0.30 8.68
CA GLY A 9 0.22 -0.55 8.33
C GLY A 9 0.34 -1.24 6.97
N TYR A 10 1.53 -1.29 6.39
CA TYR A 10 1.77 -1.88 5.07
C TYR A 10 1.31 -3.34 4.98
N GLU A 11 1.72 -4.19 5.93
CA GLU A 11 1.38 -5.62 5.90
C GLU A 11 -0.12 -5.86 6.01
N ALA A 12 -0.79 -5.18 6.94
CA ALA A 12 -2.24 -5.26 7.10
C ALA A 12 -2.99 -4.77 5.84
N ALA A 13 -2.56 -3.65 5.24
CA ALA A 13 -3.17 -3.14 4.01
C ALA A 13 -2.97 -4.10 2.83
N ARG A 14 -1.78 -4.71 2.71
CA ARG A 14 -1.46 -5.67 1.65
C ARG A 14 -2.28 -6.95 1.78
N ASP A 15 -2.36 -7.50 2.99
CA ASP A 15 -3.07 -8.76 3.24
C ASP A 15 -4.58 -8.57 2.99
N GLU A 16 -5.13 -7.44 3.44
CA GLU A 16 -6.53 -7.11 3.17
C GLU A 16 -6.80 -6.88 1.67
N LEU A 17 -5.87 -6.24 0.95
CA LEU A 17 -5.98 -6.07 -0.51
C LEU A 17 -6.01 -7.42 -1.22
N ALA A 18 -5.18 -8.36 -0.80
CA ALA A 18 -5.16 -9.71 -1.36
C ALA A 18 -6.52 -10.43 -1.14
N ASP A 19 -7.12 -10.26 0.03
CA ASP A 19 -8.45 -10.80 0.32
C ASP A 19 -9.55 -10.14 -0.54
N VAL A 20 -9.49 -8.81 -0.72
CA VAL A 20 -10.42 -8.08 -1.60
C VAL A 20 -10.34 -8.58 -3.04
N VAL A 21 -9.12 -8.68 -3.59
CA VAL A 21 -8.89 -9.20 -4.95
C VAL A 21 -9.45 -10.61 -5.07
N LYS A 22 -9.14 -11.48 -4.10
CA LYS A 22 -9.64 -12.86 -4.08
C LYS A 22 -11.17 -12.94 -4.05
N MET A 23 -11.85 -12.02 -3.35
CA MET A 23 -13.32 -11.96 -3.35
C MET A 23 -13.87 -11.48 -4.69
N LEU A 24 -13.25 -10.47 -5.31
CA LEU A 24 -13.64 -9.99 -6.64
C LEU A 24 -13.46 -11.08 -7.72
N GLU A 25 -12.36 -11.84 -7.66
CA GLU A 25 -12.06 -12.92 -8.61
C GLU A 25 -13.01 -14.11 -8.50
N GLN A 26 -13.52 -14.41 -7.29
CA GLN A 26 -14.53 -15.45 -7.08
C GLN A 26 -15.86 -15.11 -7.77
N GLY A 27 -16.16 -13.81 -7.92
CA GLY A 27 -17.45 -13.34 -8.43
C GLY A 27 -18.63 -13.74 -7.53
N GLY A 28 -19.83 -13.78 -8.11
CA GLY A 28 -21.05 -14.15 -7.38
C GLY A 28 -21.62 -13.06 -6.46
N LEU A 29 -21.03 -11.87 -6.48
CA LEU A 29 -21.52 -10.68 -5.79
C LEU A 29 -22.42 -9.86 -6.71
N ASP A 30 -23.37 -9.13 -6.12
CA ASP A 30 -24.10 -8.10 -6.84
C ASP A 30 -23.18 -6.91 -7.19
N LEU A 31 -23.69 -6.02 -8.04
CA LEU A 31 -22.94 -4.87 -8.54
C LEU A 31 -22.51 -3.94 -7.40
N ASP A 32 -23.40 -3.65 -6.45
CA ASP A 32 -23.13 -2.69 -5.38
C ASP A 32 -22.03 -3.21 -4.44
N HIS A 33 -22.08 -4.50 -4.08
CA HIS A 33 -21.01 -5.14 -3.31
C HIS A 33 -19.69 -5.22 -4.09
N SER A 34 -19.75 -5.51 -5.40
CA SER A 34 -18.55 -5.55 -6.24
C SER A 34 -17.88 -4.17 -6.32
N LEU A 35 -18.67 -3.11 -6.44
CA LEU A 35 -18.18 -1.72 -6.42
C LEU A 35 -17.59 -1.34 -5.06
N ALA A 36 -18.25 -1.68 -3.96
CA ALA A 36 -17.73 -1.39 -2.62
C ALA A 36 -16.39 -2.09 -2.35
N LEU A 37 -16.24 -3.35 -2.80
CA LEU A 37 -14.97 -4.07 -2.73
C LEU A 37 -13.90 -3.42 -3.62
N TRP A 38 -14.25 -3.03 -4.84
CA TRP A 38 -13.31 -2.34 -5.73
C TRP A 38 -12.81 -1.02 -5.14
N GLU A 39 -13.71 -0.16 -4.66
CA GLU A 39 -13.34 1.13 -4.02
C GLU A 39 -12.42 0.91 -2.80
N ARG A 40 -12.71 -0.12 -2.01
CA ARG A 40 -11.86 -0.50 -0.88
C ARG A 40 -10.49 -1.01 -1.35
N GLY A 41 -10.46 -1.83 -2.40
CA GLY A 41 -9.23 -2.31 -3.03
C GLY A 41 -8.35 -1.16 -3.52
N GLU A 42 -8.92 -0.18 -4.21
CA GLU A 42 -8.19 1.01 -4.68
C GLU A 42 -7.59 1.81 -3.52
N ALA A 43 -8.35 2.00 -2.44
CA ALA A 43 -7.86 2.68 -1.25
C ALA A 43 -6.68 1.92 -0.61
N LEU A 44 -6.77 0.60 -0.52
CA LEU A 44 -5.71 -0.26 0.04
C LEU A 44 -4.45 -0.25 -0.82
N ALA A 45 -4.60 -0.32 -2.15
CA ALA A 45 -3.50 -0.23 -3.10
C ALA A 45 -2.75 1.09 -2.96
N LYS A 46 -3.49 2.22 -2.94
CA LYS A 46 -2.92 3.54 -2.71
C LYS A 46 -2.15 3.63 -1.39
N ARG A 47 -2.70 3.07 -0.31
CA ARG A 47 -2.02 3.03 1.00
C ARG A 47 -0.71 2.23 0.93
N CYS A 48 -0.69 1.11 0.23
CA CYS A 48 0.53 0.33 0.03
C CYS A 48 1.58 1.14 -0.75
N GLU A 49 1.17 1.85 -1.80
CA GLU A 49 2.05 2.72 -2.58
C GLU A 49 2.65 3.84 -1.73
N GLU A 50 1.85 4.50 -0.89
CA GLU A 50 2.32 5.55 0.03
C GLU A 50 3.41 5.04 0.98
N HIS A 51 3.21 3.85 1.56
CA HIS A 51 4.22 3.21 2.42
C HIS A 51 5.50 2.90 1.66
N LEU A 52 5.38 2.32 0.45
CA LEU A 52 6.54 1.99 -0.39
C LEU A 52 7.29 3.24 -0.86
N ALA A 53 6.58 4.30 -1.23
CA ALA A 53 7.17 5.58 -1.60
C ALA A 53 7.96 6.18 -0.42
N GLY A 54 7.38 6.17 0.78
CA GLY A 54 8.05 6.62 1.99
C GLY A 54 9.31 5.80 2.32
N ALA A 55 9.25 4.48 2.16
CA ALA A 55 10.41 3.61 2.34
C ALA A 55 11.52 3.90 1.31
N ARG A 56 11.17 4.05 0.04
CA ARG A 56 12.11 4.40 -1.05
C ARG A 56 12.82 5.73 -0.78
N ALA A 57 12.07 6.77 -0.41
CA ALA A 57 12.65 8.07 -0.09
C ALA A 57 13.65 8.03 1.08
N ARG A 58 13.38 7.20 2.10
CA ARG A 58 14.30 7.00 3.23
C ARG A 58 15.60 6.32 2.79
N VAL A 59 15.49 5.31 1.93
CA VAL A 59 16.66 4.60 1.38
C VAL A 59 17.49 5.53 0.50
N GLU A 60 16.85 6.27 -0.40
CA GLU A 60 17.52 7.23 -1.28
C GLU A 60 18.26 8.32 -0.48
N LYS A 61 17.62 8.86 0.57
CA LYS A 61 18.26 9.81 1.47
C LYS A 61 19.46 9.20 2.21
N ALA A 62 19.37 7.96 2.66
CA ALA A 62 20.48 7.29 3.34
C ALA A 62 21.67 7.07 2.41
N LEU A 63 21.41 6.74 1.13
CA LEU A 63 22.45 6.57 0.11
C LEU A 63 23.12 7.91 -0.24
N SER A 64 22.34 8.98 -0.46
CA SER A 64 22.92 10.29 -0.81
C SER A 64 23.77 10.89 0.30
N HIS A 65 23.43 10.67 1.57
CA HIS A 65 24.30 11.08 2.69
C HIS A 65 25.60 10.27 2.76
N ALA A 66 25.59 9.00 2.35
CA ALA A 66 26.80 8.18 2.33
C ALA A 66 27.79 8.61 1.22
N ASP A 67 27.27 9.12 0.09
CA ASP A 67 28.09 9.66 -0.99
C ASP A 67 28.71 11.03 -0.65
N ASP A 68 28.05 11.86 0.16
CA ASP A 68 28.55 13.20 0.57
C ASP A 68 29.64 13.13 1.65
N GLU A 69 29.64 12.08 2.49
CA GLU A 69 30.63 11.85 3.55
C GLU A 69 31.89 11.11 3.04
N GLY A 70 31.92 10.71 1.76
CA GLY A 70 33.01 10.00 1.10
C GLY A 70 33.88 10.88 0.19
N ASP A 71 35.04 11.29 0.71
CA ASP A 71 36.25 11.80 0.01
C ASP A 71 36.53 13.32 0.05
N PRO A 72 37.16 13.83 1.13
CA PRO A 72 38.12 14.92 1.02
C PRO A 72 39.52 14.31 0.77
N ARG A 73 39.99 14.30 -0.47
CA ARG A 73 41.44 14.27 -0.75
C ARG A 73 42.02 15.66 -0.76
#